data_AF-A0A819P346-F1
#
_entry.id   AF-A0A819P346-F1
#
_cell.length_a   1.000
_cell.length_b   1.000
_cell.length_c   1.000
_cell.angle_alpha   90.00
_cell.angle_beta   90.00
_cell.angle_gamma   90.00
#
_symmetry.space_group_name_H-M   'P 1'
#
loop_
_entity.id
_entity.type
_entity.pdbx_description
1 polymer ?
#
loop_
_entity_poly.entity_id
_entity_poly.type
_entity_poly.pdbx_seq_one_letter_code
_entity_poly.pdbx_strand_id
1 'polypeptide(L)'
;MLTVQRWLKKYVRDVLDESDEILHVKYHLIYSVGGQQQVDGGAKRWKTIQTILELVKKHAVNISKCFYVNVCYKPSERESTFPQFRLQSYEPFPLLYKLIILSFILEAHSSVEYLVHKFPRLDLQLFLIIRDLLSSEVLLVAFTNRYRVNYGVNPSSSFNRLMAVPFRAKDVVTDRTGFSHPDVALVLTQLSYYYSGLNEEETDPASIYDQWILYEDEKYIPKSIKQWNEVNLKDYQQQFDYLFPTFRHSMLVINYFLDYFVFPREAKQFPHKLVASVGNLSSSLRSEIITGFSGTNDTQLLLPIHIRQYDLPELQKTNAIVLNNLLKSENENY
;
A
#
# COMPACT_ATOMS: atom_id res chain seq x y z
N MET A 1 -35.27 -22.62 -9.92
CA MET A 1 -33.98 -21.91 -10.12
C MET A 1 -33.12 -22.51 -11.24
N LEU A 2 -32.92 -23.84 -11.29
CA LEU A 2 -32.12 -24.51 -12.33
C LEU A 2 -32.67 -24.39 -13.77
N THR A 3 -33.99 -24.39 -13.98
CA THR A 3 -34.61 -24.28 -15.32
C THR A 3 -34.36 -22.91 -15.96
N VAL A 4 -34.52 -21.84 -15.19
CA VAL A 4 -34.24 -20.46 -15.63
C VAL A 4 -32.76 -20.29 -15.93
N GLN A 5 -31.87 -20.81 -15.08
CA GLN A 5 -30.43 -20.74 -15.31
C GLN A 5 -30.00 -21.47 -16.59
N ARG A 6 -30.61 -22.63 -16.88
CA ARG A 6 -30.38 -23.36 -18.14
C ARG A 6 -30.90 -22.59 -19.35
N TRP A 7 -32.05 -21.93 -19.24
CA TRP A 7 -32.60 -21.08 -20.29
C TRP A 7 -31.69 -19.87 -20.56
N LEU A 8 -31.26 -19.15 -19.52
CA LEU A 8 -30.34 -18.02 -19.65
C LEU A 8 -29.03 -18.44 -20.32
N LYS A 9 -28.43 -19.57 -19.90
CA LYS A 9 -27.20 -20.10 -20.51
C LYS A 9 -27.36 -20.47 -22.00
N LYS A 10 -28.59 -20.69 -22.48
CA LYS A 10 -28.88 -21.14 -23.85
C LYS A 10 -29.34 -20.00 -24.76
N TYR A 11 -29.93 -18.93 -24.22
CA TYR A 11 -30.61 -17.90 -25.01
C TYR A 11 -30.18 -16.47 -24.71
N VAL A 12 -29.27 -16.26 -23.74
CA VAL A 12 -28.79 -14.92 -23.38
C VAL A 12 -27.32 -14.78 -23.74
N ARG A 13 -26.99 -13.63 -24.33
CA ARG A 13 -25.63 -13.17 -24.59
C ARG A 13 -25.28 -12.06 -23.60
N ASP A 14 -24.11 -12.17 -22.98
CA ASP A 14 -23.55 -11.10 -22.17
C ASP A 14 -22.81 -10.10 -23.07
N VAL A 15 -23.13 -8.82 -22.91
CA VAL A 15 -22.48 -7.70 -23.61
C VAL A 15 -21.77 -6.84 -22.58
N LEU A 16 -20.46 -6.66 -22.74
CA LEU A 16 -19.61 -5.90 -21.82
C LEU A 16 -19.16 -4.60 -22.47
N ASP A 17 -19.61 -3.49 -21.91
CA ASP A 17 -19.07 -2.16 -22.18
C ASP A 17 -17.75 -1.96 -21.40
N GLU A 18 -16.80 -1.21 -21.94
CA GLU A 18 -15.45 -1.03 -21.40
C GLU A 18 -14.78 -2.37 -21.02
N SER A 19 -14.86 -3.33 -21.94
CA SER A 19 -14.44 -4.71 -21.69
C SER A 19 -12.94 -4.86 -21.39
N ASP A 20 -12.11 -3.94 -21.88
CA ASP A 20 -10.68 -3.83 -21.58
C ASP A 20 -10.41 -3.52 -20.09
N GLU A 21 -11.24 -2.67 -19.47
CA GLU A 21 -11.13 -2.37 -18.04
C GLU A 21 -11.84 -3.43 -17.17
N ILE A 22 -13.04 -3.88 -17.55
CA ILE A 22 -13.80 -4.90 -16.78
C ILE A 22 -13.02 -6.23 -16.73
N LEU A 23 -12.38 -6.59 -17.84
CA LEU A 23 -11.66 -7.85 -17.99
C LEU A 23 -10.14 -7.67 -17.80
N HIS A 24 -9.72 -6.55 -17.21
CA HIS A 24 -8.32 -6.35 -16.93
C HIS A 24 -7.83 -7.37 -15.90
N VAL A 25 -6.68 -8.00 -16.18
CA VAL A 25 -6.03 -9.01 -15.30
C VAL A 25 -5.69 -8.52 -13.88
N LYS A 26 -5.79 -7.21 -13.61
CA LYS A 26 -5.56 -6.63 -12.29
C LYS A 26 -6.75 -6.87 -11.35
N TYR A 27 -7.93 -7.10 -11.91
CA TYR A 27 -9.15 -7.31 -11.15
C TYR A 27 -9.44 -8.80 -10.93
N HIS A 28 -9.80 -9.12 -9.69
CA HIS A 28 -10.23 -10.44 -9.28
C HIS A 28 -11.44 -10.29 -8.37
N LEU A 29 -12.43 -11.14 -8.57
CA LEU A 29 -13.56 -11.25 -7.65
C LEU A 29 -13.18 -12.21 -6.53
N ILE A 30 -13.23 -11.72 -5.29
CA ILE A 30 -12.81 -12.47 -4.12
C ILE A 30 -13.99 -12.53 -3.15
N TYR A 31 -14.50 -13.74 -2.90
CA TYR A 31 -15.44 -13.99 -1.82
C TYR A 31 -14.71 -14.59 -0.62
N SER A 32 -14.84 -13.94 0.52
CA SER A 32 -14.33 -14.46 1.78
C SER A 32 -15.18 -15.62 2.29
N VAL A 33 -14.53 -16.64 2.83
CA VAL A 33 -15.18 -17.80 3.44
C VAL A 33 -14.61 -18.02 4.85
N GLY A 34 -15.49 -18.18 5.83
CA GLY A 34 -15.15 -18.34 7.25
C GLY A 34 -15.24 -17.04 8.07
N GLY A 35 -14.86 -17.12 9.34
CA GLY A 35 -14.79 -15.96 10.23
C GLY A 35 -13.53 -15.11 10.01
N GLN A 36 -13.60 -13.82 10.34
CA GLN A 36 -12.41 -12.96 10.35
C GLN A 36 -11.44 -13.40 11.45
N GLN A 37 -10.18 -13.57 11.08
CA GLN A 37 -9.08 -13.90 11.99
C GLN A 37 -7.94 -12.90 11.82
N GLN A 38 -7.04 -12.83 12.80
CA GLN A 38 -5.82 -12.04 12.66
C GLN A 38 -4.98 -12.53 11.47
N VAL A 39 -4.24 -11.61 10.84
CA VAL A 39 -3.21 -12.00 9.86
C VAL A 39 -2.16 -12.86 10.58
N ASP A 40 -1.70 -13.90 9.91
CA ASP A 40 -0.69 -14.81 10.46
C ASP A 40 0.56 -14.04 10.91
N GLY A 41 1.14 -14.39 12.05
CA GLY A 41 2.26 -13.65 12.66
C GLY A 41 1.88 -12.34 13.35
N GLY A 42 0.65 -11.83 13.15
CA GLY A 42 0.08 -10.69 13.86
C GLY A 42 1.06 -9.54 14.10
N ALA A 43 1.27 -9.20 15.38
CA ALA A 43 2.17 -8.11 15.78
C ALA A 43 3.61 -8.24 15.29
N LYS A 44 4.13 -9.47 15.21
CA LYS A 44 5.49 -9.67 14.68
C LYS A 44 5.57 -9.22 13.22
N ARG A 45 4.53 -9.48 12.42
CA ARG A 45 4.51 -9.18 10.99
C ARG A 45 4.56 -7.68 10.70
N TRP A 46 3.65 -6.89 11.24
CA TRP A 46 3.65 -5.45 10.95
C TRP A 46 4.83 -4.71 11.59
N LYS A 47 5.34 -5.16 12.74
CA LYS A 47 6.59 -4.63 13.33
C LYS A 47 7.82 -4.93 12.46
N THR A 48 7.87 -6.12 11.85
CA THR A 48 8.92 -6.46 10.89
C THR A 48 8.90 -5.52 9.69
N ILE A 49 7.70 -5.24 9.16
CA ILE A 49 7.54 -4.27 8.07
C ILE A 49 8.05 -2.89 8.48
N GLN A 50 7.75 -2.42 9.70
CA GLN A 50 8.25 -1.14 10.21
C GLN A 50 9.78 -1.09 10.21
N THR A 51 10.44 -2.13 10.72
CA THR A 51 11.91 -2.23 10.71
C THR A 51 12.47 -2.21 9.29
N ILE A 52 11.83 -2.91 8.34
CA ILE A 52 12.24 -2.88 6.93
C ILE A 52 12.06 -1.48 6.34
N LEU A 53 10.98 -0.76 6.67
CA LEU A 53 10.78 0.62 6.22
C LEU A 53 11.83 1.58 6.81
N GLU A 54 12.25 1.39 8.05
CA GLU A 54 13.38 2.15 8.62
C GLU A 54 14.68 1.93 7.83
N LEU A 55 14.97 0.70 7.43
CA LEU A 55 16.11 0.38 6.56
C LEU A 55 15.95 1.01 5.16
N VAL A 56 14.74 1.01 4.59
CA VAL A 56 14.47 1.71 3.32
C VAL A 56 14.76 3.20 3.46
N LYS A 57 14.27 3.86 4.51
CA LYS A 57 14.53 5.28 4.79
C LYS A 57 16.02 5.56 4.90
N LYS A 58 16.78 4.71 5.61
CA LYS A 58 18.24 4.83 5.75
C LYS A 58 18.95 4.84 4.40
N HIS A 59 18.51 3.99 3.47
CA HIS A 59 19.14 3.83 2.16
C HIS A 59 18.54 4.72 1.06
N ALA A 60 17.39 5.34 1.29
CA ALA A 60 16.63 6.11 0.29
C ALA A 60 17.48 7.20 -0.39
N VAL A 61 18.27 7.96 0.39
CA VAL A 61 19.16 9.02 -0.12
C VAL A 61 20.25 8.45 -1.04
N ASN A 62 20.81 7.29 -0.69
CA ASN A 62 21.86 6.67 -1.48
C ASN A 62 21.29 6.16 -2.82
N ILE A 63 20.15 5.47 -2.75
CA ILE A 63 19.43 4.97 -3.93
C ILE A 63 19.02 6.12 -4.86
N SER A 64 18.53 7.24 -4.32
CA SER A 64 18.15 8.39 -5.16
C SER A 64 19.35 9.06 -5.85
N LYS A 65 20.54 9.01 -5.25
CA LYS A 65 21.78 9.52 -5.88
C LYS A 65 22.25 8.62 -7.02
N CYS A 66 22.16 7.30 -6.83
CA CYS A 66 22.53 6.33 -7.87
C CYS A 66 21.53 6.29 -9.04
N PHE A 67 20.25 6.56 -8.78
CA PHE A 67 19.16 6.40 -9.74
C PHE A 67 18.25 7.65 -9.78
N TYR A 68 18.82 8.81 -10.10
CA TYR A 68 18.11 10.10 -10.02
C TYR A 68 16.87 10.21 -10.94
N VAL A 69 16.86 9.51 -12.08
CA VAL A 69 15.71 9.48 -13.00
C VAL A 69 14.66 8.46 -12.54
N ASN A 70 15.10 7.31 -12.05
CA ASN A 70 14.23 6.18 -11.76
C ASN A 70 13.64 6.18 -10.34
N VAL A 71 13.95 7.20 -9.54
CA VAL A 71 13.52 7.32 -8.14
C VAL A 71 12.95 8.71 -7.91
N CYS A 72 11.72 8.78 -7.41
CA CYS A 72 11.22 10.02 -6.83
C CYS A 72 11.61 10.05 -5.36
N TYR A 73 12.48 10.99 -4.99
CA TYR A 73 12.91 11.21 -3.62
C TYR A 73 12.69 12.68 -3.24
N LYS A 74 11.96 12.93 -2.15
CA LYS A 74 11.92 14.24 -1.49
C LYS A 74 12.36 14.08 -0.04
N PRO A 75 13.40 14.81 0.39
CA PRO A 75 13.90 14.73 1.75
C PRO A 75 12.82 15.18 2.75
N SER A 76 12.81 14.55 3.92
CA SER A 76 12.06 15.04 5.07
C SER A 76 12.79 16.19 5.74
N GLU A 77 12.05 17.13 6.34
CA GLU A 77 12.63 18.20 7.16
C GLU A 77 13.24 17.66 8.46
N ARG A 78 12.70 16.55 8.97
CA ARG A 78 13.10 15.93 10.24
C ARG A 78 13.55 14.49 10.04
N GLU A 79 14.54 14.10 10.83
CA GLU A 79 15.05 12.73 10.84
C GLU A 79 14.02 11.72 11.37
N SER A 80 13.05 12.13 12.18
CA SER A 80 11.96 11.27 12.67
C SER A 80 10.90 10.95 11.61
N THR A 81 10.86 11.69 10.50
CA THR A 81 9.85 11.54 9.44
C THR A 81 10.35 10.66 8.29
N PHE A 82 9.44 9.92 7.64
CA PHE A 82 9.77 9.14 6.45
C PHE A 82 9.79 10.05 5.21
N PRO A 83 10.85 10.00 4.37
CA PRO A 83 10.92 10.82 3.15
C PRO A 83 9.92 10.35 2.10
N GLN A 84 9.45 11.24 1.22
CA GLN A 84 8.70 10.76 0.06
C GLN A 84 9.66 9.97 -0.82
N PHE A 85 9.42 8.68 -0.94
CA PHE A 85 10.28 7.76 -1.70
C PHE A 85 9.41 6.85 -2.56
N ARG A 86 9.69 6.82 -3.87
CA ARG A 86 8.99 6.00 -4.84
C ARG A 86 9.93 5.53 -5.93
N LEU A 87 9.81 4.26 -6.32
CA LEU A 87 10.48 3.66 -7.46
C LEU A 87 9.65 3.91 -8.72
N GLN A 88 10.27 4.46 -9.76
CA GLN A 88 9.63 4.70 -11.05
C GLN A 88 9.87 3.56 -12.04
N SER A 89 10.94 2.78 -11.85
CA SER A 89 11.25 1.58 -12.62
C SER A 89 11.75 0.46 -11.69
N TYR A 90 11.92 -0.74 -12.25
CA TYR A 90 12.47 -1.89 -11.53
C TYR A 90 13.97 -1.74 -11.20
N GLU A 91 14.72 -0.99 -12.01
CA GLU A 91 16.20 -0.94 -11.95
C GLU A 91 16.82 -0.60 -10.58
N PRO A 92 16.26 0.32 -9.76
CA PRO A 92 16.83 0.63 -8.44
C PRO A 92 16.55 -0.46 -7.39
N PHE A 93 15.55 -1.33 -7.62
CA PHE A 93 15.07 -2.28 -6.63
C PHE A 93 16.11 -3.34 -6.24
N PRO A 94 16.87 -3.97 -7.15
CA PRO A 94 17.93 -4.91 -6.78
C PRO A 94 19.00 -4.32 -5.85
N LEU A 95 19.36 -3.04 -6.04
CA LEU A 95 20.33 -2.38 -5.15
C LEU A 95 19.71 -2.12 -3.77
N LEU A 96 18.48 -1.60 -3.72
CA LEU A 96 17.76 -1.40 -2.47
C LEU A 96 17.59 -2.72 -1.70
N TYR A 97 17.15 -3.77 -2.39
CA TYR A 97 17.04 -5.14 -1.87
C TYR A 97 18.36 -5.61 -1.25
N LYS A 98 19.47 -5.45 -1.97
CA LYS A 98 20.81 -5.84 -1.49
C LYS A 98 21.21 -5.06 -0.25
N LEU A 99 20.97 -3.74 -0.21
CA LEU A 99 21.31 -2.89 0.93
C LEU A 99 20.47 -3.24 2.17
N ILE A 100 19.17 -3.51 2.00
CA ILE A 100 18.31 -3.94 3.11
C ILE A 100 18.80 -5.26 3.69
N ILE A 101 19.12 -6.26 2.85
CA ILE A 101 19.64 -7.54 3.32
C ILE A 101 20.98 -7.38 4.02
N LEU A 102 21.90 -6.62 3.42
CA LEU A 102 23.20 -6.36 4.02
C LEU A 102 23.04 -5.66 5.36
N SER A 103 22.22 -4.62 5.48
CA SER A 103 21.96 -3.98 6.77
C SER A 103 21.26 -4.93 7.74
N PHE A 104 20.29 -5.71 7.31
CA PHE A 104 19.60 -6.66 8.19
C PHE A 104 20.53 -7.75 8.74
N ILE A 105 21.50 -8.21 7.94
CA ILE A 105 22.47 -9.24 8.31
C ILE A 105 23.70 -8.66 9.03
N LEU A 106 24.18 -7.48 8.61
CA LEU A 106 25.45 -6.88 9.03
C LEU A 106 25.30 -5.72 10.04
N GLU A 107 24.14 -5.06 10.11
CA GLU A 107 23.88 -4.08 11.17
C GLU A 107 23.37 -4.78 12.42
N ALA A 108 24.32 -5.19 13.23
CA ALA A 108 24.29 -4.83 14.64
C ALA A 108 25.70 -4.97 15.20
N HIS A 109 25.99 -4.18 16.23
CA HIS A 109 27.14 -4.34 17.12
C HIS A 109 27.09 -5.67 17.92
N SER A 110 26.69 -6.76 17.28
CA SER A 110 26.27 -8.01 17.90
C SER A 110 27.22 -9.12 17.52
N SER A 111 27.88 -9.67 18.52
CA SER A 111 28.54 -10.96 18.38
C SER A 111 27.54 -12.03 17.94
N VAL A 112 28.05 -13.15 17.42
CA VAL A 112 27.22 -14.30 17.04
C VAL A 112 26.34 -14.76 18.20
N GLU A 113 26.78 -14.62 19.46
CA GLU A 113 25.97 -14.92 20.64
C GLU A 113 24.72 -14.03 20.77
N TYR A 114 24.79 -12.74 20.43
CA TYR A 114 23.62 -11.86 20.45
C TYR A 114 22.61 -12.22 19.36
N LEU A 115 23.07 -12.62 18.17
CA LEU A 115 22.18 -13.11 17.12
C LEU A 115 21.50 -14.43 17.54
N VAL A 116 22.23 -15.35 18.19
CA VAL A 116 21.65 -16.60 18.71
C VAL A 116 20.68 -16.35 19.87
N HIS A 117 20.93 -15.35 20.72
CA HIS A 117 20.02 -14.95 21.80
C HIS A 117 18.79 -14.16 21.32
N LYS A 118 18.93 -13.35 20.25
CA LYS A 118 17.84 -12.59 19.61
C LYS A 118 16.98 -13.48 18.71
N PHE A 119 17.57 -14.53 18.14
CA PHE A 119 16.90 -15.53 17.30
C PHE A 119 16.99 -16.94 17.92
N PRO A 120 16.51 -17.17 19.16
CA PRO A 120 16.60 -18.47 19.80
C PRO A 120 15.73 -19.47 19.02
N ARG A 121 16.35 -20.50 18.45
CA ARG A 121 15.71 -21.52 17.59
C ARG A 121 14.74 -20.90 16.57
N LEU A 122 15.26 -20.06 15.67
CA LEU A 122 14.62 -19.59 14.43
C LEU A 122 13.14 -19.22 14.60
N ASP A 123 12.86 -17.93 14.79
CA ASP A 123 11.57 -17.36 14.34
C ASP A 123 11.53 -17.49 12.79
N LEU A 124 11.35 -18.72 12.28
CA LEU A 124 11.22 -19.04 10.86
C LEU A 124 10.17 -18.13 10.24
N GLN A 125 9.12 -17.82 11.01
CA GLN A 125 8.08 -16.88 10.63
C GLN A 125 8.63 -15.48 10.30
N LEU A 126 9.58 -14.95 11.08
CA LEU A 126 10.21 -13.65 10.79
C LEU A 126 11.01 -13.70 9.49
N PHE A 127 11.84 -14.73 9.31
CA PHE A 127 12.63 -14.91 8.09
C PHE A 127 11.74 -15.10 6.86
N LEU A 128 10.64 -15.84 7.00
CA LEU A 128 9.65 -16.02 5.93
C LEU A 128 8.95 -14.71 5.59
N ILE A 129 8.55 -13.90 6.60
CA ILE A 129 7.97 -12.57 6.36
C ILE A 129 8.96 -11.67 5.62
N ILE A 130 10.22 -11.61 6.05
CA ILE A 130 11.25 -10.78 5.41
C ILE A 130 11.52 -11.28 3.98
N ARG A 131 11.63 -12.59 3.79
CA ARG A 131 11.77 -13.21 2.48
C ARG A 131 10.59 -12.86 1.58
N ASP A 132 9.36 -12.96 2.07
CA ASP A 132 8.17 -12.65 1.27
C ASP A 132 8.12 -11.16 0.91
N LEU A 133 8.47 -10.28 1.84
CA LEU A 133 8.54 -8.83 1.58
C LEU A 133 9.56 -8.46 0.50
N LEU A 134 10.72 -9.12 0.51
CA LEU A 134 11.84 -8.79 -0.35
C LEU A 134 11.85 -9.58 -1.66
N SER A 135 11.65 -10.89 -1.61
CA SER A 135 11.73 -11.82 -2.76
C SER A 135 10.42 -11.92 -3.54
N SER A 136 9.26 -11.72 -2.91
CA SER A 136 7.96 -11.74 -3.60
C SER A 136 7.53 -10.36 -4.10
N GLU A 137 8.48 -9.44 -4.25
CA GLU A 137 8.30 -8.09 -4.81
C GLU A 137 7.25 -7.22 -4.08
N VAL A 138 6.84 -7.57 -2.86
CA VAL A 138 5.84 -6.81 -2.11
C VAL A 138 6.30 -5.37 -1.88
N LEU A 139 7.58 -5.19 -1.51
CA LEU A 139 8.16 -3.85 -1.37
C LEU A 139 8.24 -3.12 -2.71
N LEU A 140 8.60 -3.80 -3.80
CA LEU A 140 8.63 -3.20 -5.13
C LEU A 140 7.23 -2.69 -5.51
N VAL A 141 6.20 -3.52 -5.34
CA VAL A 141 4.81 -3.15 -5.61
C VAL A 141 4.40 -1.97 -4.73
N ALA A 142 4.72 -1.98 -3.44
CA ALA A 142 4.36 -0.90 -2.54
C ALA A 142 5.04 0.44 -2.93
N PHE A 143 6.33 0.41 -3.26
CA PHE A 143 7.10 1.60 -3.62
C PHE A 143 6.95 2.05 -5.07
N THR A 144 6.32 1.27 -5.95
CA THR A 144 5.95 1.71 -7.30
C THR A 144 4.60 2.43 -7.33
N ASN A 145 3.69 2.06 -6.43
CA ASN A 145 2.38 2.70 -6.28
C ASN A 145 2.51 4.18 -5.86
N ARG A 146 1.67 5.04 -6.44
CA ARG A 146 1.62 6.48 -6.11
C ARG A 146 0.64 6.75 -4.98
N TYR A 147 1.13 7.33 -3.90
CA TYR A 147 0.30 7.80 -2.80
C TYR A 147 -0.73 8.84 -3.28
N ARG A 148 -1.96 8.75 -2.77
CA ARG A 148 -3.16 9.54 -3.14
C ARG A 148 -3.63 9.39 -4.59
N VAL A 149 -3.00 8.53 -5.39
CA VAL A 149 -3.42 8.24 -6.77
C VAL A 149 -3.80 6.77 -6.92
N ASN A 150 -2.95 5.87 -6.42
CA ASN A 150 -3.20 4.44 -6.42
C ASN A 150 -3.69 3.93 -5.06
N TYR A 151 -3.32 4.60 -3.97
CA TYR A 151 -3.69 4.20 -2.62
C TYR A 151 -3.69 5.36 -1.63
N GLY A 152 -4.35 5.16 -0.49
CA GLY A 152 -4.31 6.06 0.65
C GLY A 152 -5.28 5.60 1.75
N VAL A 153 -5.24 6.27 2.89
CA VAL A 153 -6.29 6.16 3.93
C VAL A 153 -7.36 7.20 3.62
N ASN A 154 -8.62 6.82 3.75
CA ASN A 154 -9.73 7.75 3.49
C ASN A 154 -9.95 8.63 4.73
N PRO A 155 -9.80 9.97 4.65
CA PRO A 155 -10.03 10.84 5.80
C PRO A 155 -11.52 11.11 6.08
N SER A 156 -12.43 10.65 5.21
CA SER A 156 -13.86 10.91 5.40
C SER A 156 -14.39 10.16 6.62
N SER A 157 -14.98 10.88 7.57
CA SER A 157 -15.63 10.32 8.77
C SER A 157 -16.77 9.35 8.45
N SER A 158 -17.34 9.42 7.24
CA SER A 158 -18.32 8.45 6.74
C SER A 158 -17.71 7.09 6.39
N PHE A 159 -16.39 7.01 6.25
CA PHE A 159 -15.63 5.83 5.84
C PHE A 159 -14.78 5.36 7.01
N ASN A 160 -15.35 4.50 7.85
CA ASN A 160 -14.76 4.03 9.11
C ASN A 160 -13.65 2.97 8.91
N ARG A 161 -12.69 3.24 8.01
CA ARG A 161 -11.57 2.33 7.71
C ARG A 161 -10.25 3.06 7.77
N LEU A 162 -9.40 2.62 8.69
CA LEU A 162 -8.09 3.19 9.00
C LEU A 162 -6.96 2.52 8.18
N MET A 163 -7.22 1.36 7.58
CA MET A 163 -6.30 0.71 6.62
C MET A 163 -6.32 1.39 5.24
N ALA A 164 -5.18 1.38 4.55
CA ALA A 164 -5.07 1.89 3.18
C ALA A 164 -5.94 1.09 2.21
N VAL A 165 -6.57 1.82 1.28
CA VAL A 165 -7.45 1.30 0.24
C VAL A 165 -6.98 1.73 -1.15
N PRO A 166 -7.34 0.98 -2.21
CA PRO A 166 -7.09 1.38 -3.59
C PRO A 166 -7.85 2.65 -3.96
N PHE A 167 -7.21 3.52 -4.74
CA PHE A 167 -7.81 4.73 -5.31
C PHE A 167 -8.04 4.53 -6.81
N ARG A 168 -9.19 4.99 -7.32
CA ARG A 168 -9.54 4.96 -8.75
C ARG A 168 -8.94 6.15 -9.50
N ALA A 169 -8.85 7.29 -8.81
CA ALA A 169 -8.26 8.52 -9.31
C ALA A 169 -7.62 9.26 -8.14
N LYS A 170 -6.98 10.40 -8.44
CA LYS A 170 -6.39 11.25 -7.40
C LYS A 170 -7.44 11.60 -6.34
N ASP A 171 -7.19 11.19 -5.10
CA ASP A 171 -8.07 11.41 -3.96
C ASP A 171 -9.47 10.79 -4.06
N VAL A 172 -9.68 9.87 -5.00
CA VAL A 172 -10.96 9.17 -5.19
C VAL A 172 -10.79 7.71 -4.83
N VAL A 173 -11.34 7.34 -3.67
CA VAL A 173 -11.33 5.97 -3.16
C VAL A 173 -12.22 5.07 -4.01
N THR A 174 -11.81 3.81 -4.16
CA THR A 174 -12.67 2.78 -4.74
C THR A 174 -13.48 2.11 -3.62
N ASP A 175 -14.76 2.46 -3.52
CA ASP A 175 -15.66 1.98 -2.46
C ASP A 175 -15.66 0.45 -2.31
N ARG A 176 -15.64 -0.04 -1.07
CA ARG A 176 -15.69 -1.47 -0.70
C ARG A 176 -14.53 -2.33 -1.21
N THR A 177 -13.46 -1.74 -1.72
CA THR A 177 -12.27 -2.49 -2.16
C THR A 177 -11.16 -2.49 -1.11
N GLY A 178 -10.23 -3.42 -1.24
CA GLY A 178 -9.05 -3.53 -0.39
C GLY A 178 -7.97 -4.31 -1.12
N PHE A 179 -6.72 -4.19 -0.68
CA PHE A 179 -5.62 -4.96 -1.25
C PHE A 179 -5.77 -6.44 -0.91
N SER A 180 -5.58 -7.29 -1.92
CA SER A 180 -5.73 -8.74 -1.78
C SER A 180 -4.61 -9.38 -0.96
N HIS A 181 -3.39 -8.87 -1.11
CA HIS A 181 -2.19 -9.29 -0.38
C HIS A 181 -2.09 -8.53 0.96
N PRO A 182 -2.04 -9.22 2.11
CA PRO A 182 -2.05 -8.57 3.42
C PRO A 182 -0.82 -7.69 3.62
N ASP A 183 0.37 -8.14 3.20
CA ASP A 183 1.59 -7.35 3.39
C ASP A 183 1.62 -6.08 2.52
N VAL A 184 1.04 -6.10 1.31
CA VAL A 184 0.86 -4.88 0.51
C VAL A 184 -0.08 -3.93 1.25
N ALA A 185 -1.19 -4.42 1.81
CA ALA A 185 -2.10 -3.60 2.60
C ALA A 185 -1.40 -2.97 3.81
N LEU A 186 -0.60 -3.75 4.55
CA LEU A 186 0.14 -3.28 5.72
C LEU A 186 1.19 -2.22 5.35
N VAL A 187 2.02 -2.48 4.34
CA VAL A 187 3.06 -1.54 3.88
C VAL A 187 2.41 -0.24 3.39
N LEU A 188 1.38 -0.32 2.55
CA LEU A 188 0.69 0.85 2.01
C LEU A 188 -0.04 1.64 3.11
N THR A 189 -0.54 0.97 4.16
CA THR A 189 -1.12 1.64 5.33
C THR A 189 -0.05 2.42 6.09
N GLN A 190 1.09 1.80 6.40
CA GLN A 190 2.22 2.48 7.06
C GLN A 190 2.70 3.68 6.25
N LEU A 191 2.94 3.50 4.95
CA LEU A 191 3.34 4.58 4.06
C LEU A 191 2.30 5.71 4.00
N SER A 192 1.00 5.38 3.97
CA SER A 192 -0.06 6.39 3.95
C SER A 192 0.00 7.28 5.18
N TYR A 193 0.14 6.71 6.38
CA TYR A 193 0.27 7.47 7.62
C TYR A 193 1.60 8.20 7.73
N TYR A 194 2.71 7.61 7.28
CA TYR A 194 3.99 8.32 7.21
C TYR A 194 3.93 9.57 6.31
N TYR A 195 3.14 9.53 5.24
CA TYR A 195 2.99 10.65 4.30
C TYR A 195 1.91 11.66 4.69
N SER A 196 0.82 11.24 5.32
CA SER A 196 -0.27 12.14 5.77
C SER A 196 -0.03 12.72 7.16
N GLY A 197 0.71 12.00 7.99
CA GLY A 197 0.70 12.18 9.44
C GLY A 197 -0.61 11.69 10.06
N LEU A 198 -0.66 11.67 11.39
CA LEU A 198 -1.90 11.42 12.13
C LEU A 198 -2.86 12.62 12.00
N ASN A 199 -4.16 12.34 12.12
CA ASN A 199 -5.22 13.33 12.31
C ASN A 199 -5.56 13.50 13.79
N GLU A 200 -6.15 14.64 14.12
CA GLU A 200 -6.41 15.05 15.52
C GLU A 200 -7.37 14.10 16.25
N GLU A 201 -8.34 13.53 15.52
CA GLU A 201 -9.31 12.56 16.06
C GLU A 201 -8.70 11.18 16.33
N GLU A 202 -7.48 10.91 15.83
CA GLU A 202 -6.87 9.58 15.83
C GLU A 202 -5.90 9.35 17.02
N THR A 203 -5.57 10.38 17.80
CA THR A 203 -4.59 10.27 18.90
C THR A 203 -5.20 10.43 20.28
N ASP A 204 -4.86 9.52 21.20
CA ASP A 204 -4.90 9.75 22.65
C ASP A 204 -3.48 10.13 23.14
N PRO A 205 -3.16 11.42 23.30
CA PRO A 205 -1.79 11.88 23.54
C PRO A 205 -1.21 11.42 24.88
N ALA A 206 -2.07 11.14 25.88
CA ALA A 206 -1.64 10.82 27.24
C ALA A 206 -0.92 9.47 27.34
N SER A 207 -1.26 8.52 26.46
CA SER A 207 -0.75 7.15 26.49
C SER A 207 0.63 6.98 25.83
N ILE A 208 1.07 7.95 25.02
CA ILE A 208 2.17 7.76 24.05
C ILE A 208 3.35 8.73 24.29
N TYR A 209 3.13 9.75 25.11
CA TYR A 209 4.02 10.88 25.32
C TYR A 209 5.44 10.53 25.82
N ASP A 210 5.57 9.61 26.77
CA ASP A 210 6.87 9.22 27.34
C ASP A 210 7.80 8.61 26.27
N GLN A 211 7.24 7.94 25.26
CA GLN A 211 8.00 7.41 24.14
C GLN A 211 8.28 8.48 23.08
N TRP A 212 7.45 9.52 22.94
CA TRP A 212 7.65 10.57 21.94
C TRP A 212 8.87 11.45 22.25
N ILE A 213 9.12 11.74 23.53
CA ILE A 213 10.23 12.60 23.94
C ILE A 213 11.58 11.89 23.86
N LEU A 214 11.64 10.59 24.18
CA LEU A 214 12.91 9.86 24.28
C LEU A 214 13.65 9.69 22.94
N TYR A 215 12.95 9.84 21.82
CA TYR A 215 13.48 9.52 20.49
C TYR A 215 13.48 10.68 19.50
N GLU A 216 13.06 11.88 19.93
CA GLU A 216 13.10 13.08 19.09
C GLU A 216 14.34 13.92 19.40
N ASP A 217 14.85 14.63 18.40
CA ASP A 217 16.04 15.47 18.57
C ASP A 217 15.73 16.68 19.46
N GLU A 218 16.57 16.89 20.48
CA GLU A 218 16.44 17.93 21.50
C GLU A 218 16.26 19.35 20.94
N LYS A 219 16.72 19.61 19.71
CA LYS A 219 16.59 20.92 19.05
C LYS A 219 15.17 21.25 18.62
N TYR A 220 14.30 20.25 18.45
CA TYR A 220 12.92 20.43 17.95
C TYR A 220 11.87 20.33 19.04
N ILE A 221 12.27 20.06 20.28
CA ILE A 221 11.38 20.02 21.44
C ILE A 221 11.32 21.44 22.06
N PRO A 222 10.14 22.09 22.10
CA PRO A 222 9.97 23.37 22.77
C PRO A 222 10.45 23.29 24.24
N LYS A 223 11.18 24.31 24.70
CA LYS A 223 11.79 24.31 26.05
C LYS A 223 10.78 24.13 27.19
N SER A 224 9.52 24.52 26.98
CA SER A 224 8.39 24.36 27.91
C SER A 224 7.91 22.91 28.09
N ILE A 225 8.35 21.99 27.22
CA ILE A 225 7.87 20.59 27.18
C ILE A 225 8.96 19.63 27.72
N LYS A 226 10.20 20.10 27.92
CA LYS A 226 11.35 19.29 28.40
C LYS A 226 11.24 18.84 29.86
N GLN A 227 10.35 19.44 30.65
CA GLN A 227 10.22 19.13 32.08
C GLN A 227 8.88 18.43 32.35
N TRP A 228 8.97 17.13 32.65
CA TRP A 228 7.88 16.19 32.96
C TRP A 228 6.80 16.71 33.94
N ASN A 229 7.11 17.74 34.73
CA ASN A 229 6.20 18.30 35.74
C ASN A 229 5.33 19.48 35.26
N GLU A 230 5.58 20.05 34.07
CA GLU A 230 4.86 21.26 33.62
C GLU A 230 3.94 21.02 32.42
N VAL A 231 3.94 19.83 31.81
CA VAL A 231 2.99 19.52 30.74
C VAL A 231 1.68 19.07 31.36
N ASN A 232 0.76 20.02 31.43
CA ASN A 232 -0.59 19.76 31.89
C ASN A 232 -1.33 18.95 30.83
N LEU A 233 -1.42 17.63 31.01
CA LEU A 233 -2.16 16.74 30.10
C LEU A 233 -3.68 17.02 30.07
N LYS A 234 -4.18 17.94 30.89
CA LYS A 234 -5.55 18.47 30.81
C LYS A 234 -5.64 19.77 30.01
N ASP A 235 -4.50 20.36 29.65
CA ASP A 235 -4.43 21.56 28.82
C ASP A 235 -4.47 21.17 27.35
N TYR A 236 -5.67 21.24 26.80
CA TYR A 236 -5.97 20.96 25.39
C TYR A 236 -5.17 21.87 24.44
N GLN A 237 -4.87 23.12 24.83
CA GLN A 237 -4.12 24.04 23.97
C GLN A 237 -2.66 23.62 23.82
N GLN A 238 -1.98 23.22 24.89
CA GLN A 238 -0.58 22.78 24.80
C GLN A 238 -0.43 21.49 23.97
N GLN A 239 -1.40 20.58 24.08
CA GLN A 239 -1.46 19.36 23.28
C GLN A 239 -1.66 19.65 21.80
N PHE A 240 -2.55 20.59 21.49
CA PHE A 240 -2.99 20.88 20.13
C PHE A 240 -2.05 21.82 19.38
N ASP A 241 -1.59 22.89 20.03
CA ASP A 241 -0.84 23.96 19.37
C ASP A 241 0.64 23.61 19.19
N TYR A 242 1.19 22.71 20.01
CA TYR A 242 2.63 22.43 20.03
C TYR A 242 2.98 20.95 19.88
N LEU A 243 2.35 20.05 20.64
CA LEU A 243 2.73 18.65 20.67
C LEU A 243 2.28 17.91 19.41
N PHE A 244 0.99 17.96 19.08
CA PHE A 244 0.44 17.23 17.95
C PHE A 244 1.09 17.62 16.61
N PRO A 245 1.26 18.90 16.25
CA PRO A 245 1.94 19.29 15.01
C PRO A 245 3.40 18.83 14.96
N THR A 246 4.06 18.73 16.12
CA THR A 246 5.45 18.28 16.21
C THR A 246 5.57 16.78 15.98
N PHE A 247 4.66 15.97 16.51
CA PHE A 247 4.82 14.52 16.53
C PHE A 247 4.00 13.78 15.48
N ARG A 248 3.02 14.43 14.83
CA ARG A 248 2.10 13.76 13.89
C ARG A 248 2.77 13.06 12.70
N HIS A 249 3.99 13.44 12.32
CA HIS A 249 4.76 12.82 11.23
C HIS A 249 5.95 11.97 11.72
N SER A 250 6.10 11.76 13.03
CA SER A 250 7.17 10.93 13.56
C SER A 250 6.82 9.46 13.34
N MET A 251 7.74 8.72 12.71
CA MET A 251 7.53 7.30 12.40
C MET A 251 7.22 6.47 13.64
N LEU A 252 7.85 6.77 14.78
CA LEU A 252 7.64 6.04 16.02
C LEU A 252 6.22 6.22 16.57
N VAL A 253 5.74 7.46 16.52
CA VAL A 253 4.39 7.85 16.94
C VAL A 253 3.35 7.14 16.09
N ILE A 254 3.54 7.18 14.77
CA ILE A 254 2.68 6.51 13.80
C ILE A 254 2.72 5.00 14.00
N ASN A 255 3.90 4.41 14.21
CA ASN A 255 4.05 2.98 14.44
C ASN A 255 3.30 2.52 15.69
N TYR A 256 3.39 3.29 16.78
CA TYR A 256 2.60 3.01 17.97
C TYR A 256 1.10 3.06 17.69
N PHE A 257 0.62 4.13 17.03
CA PHE A 257 -0.80 4.25 16.68
C PHE A 257 -1.28 3.04 15.86
N LEU A 258 -0.49 2.65 14.85
CA LEU A 258 -0.79 1.51 14.00
C LEU A 258 -0.76 0.18 14.75
N ASP A 259 0.20 -0.02 15.64
CA ASP A 259 0.40 -1.25 16.39
C ASP A 259 -0.70 -1.55 17.40
N TYR A 260 -1.27 -0.52 18.02
CA TYR A 260 -2.21 -0.68 19.13
C TYR A 260 -3.66 -0.34 18.78
N PHE A 261 -3.90 0.54 17.80
CA PHE A 261 -5.26 0.98 17.47
C PHE A 261 -5.74 0.45 16.11
N VAL A 262 -4.88 0.45 15.09
CA VAL A 262 -5.29 0.10 13.72
C VAL A 262 -5.17 -1.40 13.44
N PHE A 263 -3.95 -1.95 13.41
CA PHE A 263 -3.71 -3.32 12.97
C PHE A 263 -4.38 -4.39 13.84
N PRO A 264 -4.44 -4.27 15.18
CA PRO A 264 -5.17 -5.24 16.00
C PRO A 264 -6.67 -5.33 15.66
N ARG A 265 -7.26 -4.25 15.14
CA ARG A 265 -8.67 -4.17 14.77
C ARG A 265 -8.90 -4.53 13.31
N GLU A 266 -8.10 -3.97 12.39
CA GLU A 266 -8.38 -4.02 10.95
C GLU A 266 -7.48 -4.94 10.13
N ALA A 267 -6.30 -5.35 10.62
CA ALA A 267 -5.44 -6.31 9.94
C ALA A 267 -5.99 -7.74 10.11
N LYS A 268 -7.17 -7.97 9.54
CA LYS A 268 -7.88 -9.25 9.56
C LYS A 268 -7.82 -9.90 8.19
N GLN A 269 -7.80 -11.22 8.20
CA GLN A 269 -7.92 -12.04 7.00
C GLN A 269 -9.02 -13.09 7.22
N PHE A 270 -9.51 -13.63 6.10
CA PHE A 270 -10.40 -14.78 6.12
C PHE A 270 -9.58 -16.05 5.83
N PRO A 271 -9.89 -17.19 6.45
CA PRO A 271 -9.13 -18.42 6.31
C PRO A 271 -9.14 -18.95 4.88
N HIS A 272 -10.22 -18.72 4.15
CA HIS A 272 -10.38 -19.14 2.77
C HIS A 272 -10.91 -18.00 1.91
N LYS A 273 -10.51 -18.01 0.64
CA LYS A 273 -10.96 -17.07 -0.38
C LYS A 273 -11.37 -17.87 -1.61
N LEU A 274 -12.60 -17.66 -2.08
CA LEU A 274 -13.00 -18.09 -3.42
C LEU A 274 -12.61 -16.98 -4.38
N VAL A 275 -11.68 -17.28 -5.28
CA VAL A 275 -11.19 -16.33 -6.26
C VAL A 275 -11.75 -16.71 -7.62
N ALA A 276 -12.37 -15.76 -8.29
CA ALA A 276 -12.70 -15.85 -9.70
C ALA A 276 -11.92 -14.77 -10.44
N SER A 277 -11.11 -15.20 -11.41
CA SER A 277 -10.46 -14.28 -12.33
C SER A 277 -11.42 -13.88 -13.45
N VAL A 278 -11.00 -12.89 -14.22
CA VAL A 278 -11.63 -12.52 -15.49
C VAL A 278 -11.88 -13.73 -16.40
N GLY A 279 -10.91 -14.64 -16.52
CA GLY A 279 -11.08 -15.85 -17.34
C GLY A 279 -12.14 -16.81 -16.82
N ASN A 280 -12.49 -16.75 -15.52
CA ASN A 280 -13.63 -17.47 -14.96
C ASN A 280 -14.95 -16.76 -15.25
N LEU A 281 -14.98 -15.42 -15.19
CA LEU A 281 -16.15 -14.63 -15.61
C LEU A 281 -16.52 -14.94 -17.06
N SER A 282 -15.50 -15.16 -17.90
CA SER A 282 -15.68 -15.45 -19.32
C SER A 282 -15.65 -16.94 -19.70
N SER A 283 -15.64 -17.84 -18.72
CA SER A 283 -15.47 -19.29 -18.91
C SER A 283 -16.20 -19.90 -20.12
N SER A 284 -15.46 -20.72 -20.87
CA SER A 284 -15.88 -21.48 -22.06
C SER A 284 -17.05 -22.46 -21.85
N LEU A 285 -17.50 -22.67 -20.60
CA LEU A 285 -18.74 -23.40 -20.30
C LEU A 285 -20.00 -22.65 -20.76
N ARG A 286 -19.87 -21.35 -21.10
CA ARG A 286 -20.88 -20.60 -21.85
C ARG A 286 -20.47 -20.64 -23.33
N SER A 287 -21.02 -21.60 -24.08
CA SER A 287 -20.75 -21.78 -25.51
C SER A 287 -21.24 -20.61 -26.38
N GLU A 288 -22.13 -19.76 -25.86
CA GLU A 288 -22.62 -18.56 -26.55
C GLU A 288 -21.89 -17.29 -26.05
N ILE A 289 -20.76 -17.06 -26.73
CA ILE A 289 -19.92 -15.87 -26.94
C ILE A 289 -20.37 -14.62 -26.18
N ILE A 290 -19.65 -14.34 -25.08
CA ILE A 290 -19.56 -13.00 -24.49
C ILE A 290 -18.90 -12.09 -25.52
N THR A 291 -19.50 -10.93 -25.77
CA THR A 291 -18.93 -9.89 -26.64
C THR A 291 -18.63 -8.66 -25.82
N GLY A 292 -17.41 -8.15 -25.97
CA GLY A 292 -16.98 -6.91 -25.36
C GLY A 292 -16.76 -5.83 -26.41
N PHE A 293 -16.96 -4.58 -26.02
CA PHE A 293 -16.47 -3.42 -26.76
C PHE A 293 -15.80 -2.45 -25.78
N SER A 294 -14.95 -1.57 -26.30
CA SER A 294 -14.31 -0.51 -25.55
C SER A 294 -14.01 0.67 -26.48
N GLY A 295 -13.91 1.87 -25.91
CA GLY A 295 -13.43 3.05 -26.63
C GLY A 295 -11.94 3.02 -26.94
N THR A 296 -11.17 2.19 -26.22
CA THR A 296 -9.72 2.01 -26.36
C THR A 296 -9.37 0.55 -26.62
N ASN A 297 -8.22 0.32 -27.26
CA ASN A 297 -7.81 -1.05 -27.66
C ASN A 297 -6.48 -1.49 -27.05
N ASP A 298 -6.02 -0.80 -26.00
CA ASP A 298 -4.67 -0.94 -25.44
C ASP A 298 -4.43 -2.31 -24.79
N THR A 299 -5.47 -2.95 -24.24
CA THR A 299 -5.36 -4.25 -23.55
C THR A 299 -6.02 -5.39 -24.30
N GLN A 300 -6.35 -5.22 -25.57
CA GLN A 300 -7.02 -6.24 -26.41
C GLN A 300 -6.29 -7.59 -26.37
N LEU A 301 -4.95 -7.56 -26.39
CA LEU A 301 -4.10 -8.74 -26.36
C LEU A 301 -4.11 -9.48 -25.02
N LEU A 302 -4.59 -8.84 -23.96
CA LEU A 302 -4.71 -9.41 -22.60
C LEU A 302 -6.08 -10.04 -22.36
N LEU A 303 -7.05 -9.86 -23.28
CA LEU A 303 -8.38 -10.45 -23.15
C LEU A 303 -8.32 -11.98 -23.27
N PRO A 304 -9.17 -12.72 -22.54
CA PRO A 304 -9.34 -14.16 -22.73
C PRO A 304 -9.58 -14.53 -24.21
N ILE A 305 -8.92 -15.59 -24.68
CA ILE A 305 -8.84 -15.99 -26.11
C ILE A 305 -10.21 -16.10 -26.83
N HIS A 306 -11.26 -16.46 -26.09
CA HIS A 306 -12.61 -16.62 -26.65
C HIS A 306 -13.42 -15.31 -26.72
N ILE A 307 -12.92 -14.22 -26.12
CA ILE A 307 -13.54 -12.90 -26.19
C ILE A 307 -13.06 -12.23 -27.47
N ARG A 308 -14.02 -11.72 -28.24
CA ARG A 308 -13.75 -10.95 -29.45
C ARG A 308 -14.17 -9.51 -29.19
N GLN A 309 -13.19 -8.61 -29.17
CA GLN A 309 -13.44 -7.17 -29.19
C GLN A 309 -13.73 -6.76 -30.64
N TYR A 310 -14.88 -6.12 -30.86
CA TYR A 310 -15.32 -5.66 -32.17
C TYR A 310 -15.30 -4.13 -32.20
N ASP A 311 -14.21 -3.55 -32.68
CA ASP A 311 -14.05 -2.10 -32.70
C ASP A 311 -14.91 -1.47 -33.80
N LEU A 312 -15.61 -0.40 -33.45
CA LEU A 312 -16.37 0.39 -34.40
C LEU A 312 -15.42 1.20 -35.30
N PRO A 313 -15.60 1.18 -36.64
CA PRO A 313 -14.76 1.96 -37.56
C PRO A 313 -14.68 3.45 -37.20
N GLU A 314 -15.77 4.02 -36.68
CA GLU A 314 -15.86 5.42 -36.28
C GLU A 314 -14.95 5.77 -35.09
N LEU A 315 -14.59 4.78 -34.26
CA LEU A 315 -13.77 4.95 -33.05
C LEU A 315 -12.29 4.60 -33.27
N GLN A 316 -11.88 4.20 -34.47
CA GLN A 316 -10.46 3.90 -34.77
C GLN A 316 -9.54 5.11 -34.52
N LYS A 317 -10.06 6.34 -34.66
CA LYS A 317 -9.32 7.57 -34.41
C LYS A 317 -8.98 7.77 -32.93
N THR A 318 -9.71 7.16 -32.00
CA THR A 318 -9.56 7.39 -30.56
C THR A 318 -8.16 7.01 -30.07
N ASN A 319 -7.63 5.86 -30.49
CA ASN A 319 -6.26 5.44 -30.17
C ASN A 319 -5.21 6.44 -30.71
N ALA A 320 -5.41 6.95 -31.92
CA ALA A 320 -4.53 7.96 -32.51
C ALA A 320 -4.62 9.31 -31.77
N ILE A 321 -5.79 9.66 -31.23
CA ILE A 321 -5.98 10.86 -30.40
C ILE A 321 -5.22 10.74 -29.07
N VAL A 322 -5.23 9.55 -28.44
CA VAL A 322 -4.43 9.29 -27.23
C VAL A 322 -2.95 9.47 -27.50
N LEU A 323 -2.44 8.85 -28.58
CA LEU A 323 -1.03 8.99 -28.98
C LEU A 323 -0.67 10.44 -29.31
N ASN A 324 -1.52 11.14 -30.06
CA ASN A 324 -1.32 12.54 -30.39
C ASN A 324 -1.33 13.43 -29.14
N ASN A 325 -2.17 13.12 -28.14
CA ASN A 325 -2.15 13.81 -26.86
C ASN A 325 -0.86 13.50 -26.09
N LEU A 326 -0.36 12.27 -26.08
CA LEU A 326 0.90 11.92 -25.41
C LEU A 326 2.10 12.62 -26.04
N LEU A 327 2.11 12.78 -27.38
CA LEU A 327 3.19 13.42 -28.15
C LEU A 327 3.12 14.96 -28.20
N LYS A 328 2.16 15.57 -27.51
CA LYS A 328 2.08 17.02 -27.37
C LYS A 328 3.32 17.55 -26.64
N SER A 329 3.87 18.66 -27.12
CA SER A 329 5.08 19.28 -26.55
C SER A 329 4.89 19.69 -25.09
N GLU A 330 3.66 19.95 -24.66
CA GLU A 330 3.31 20.21 -23.27
C GLU A 330 3.58 19.00 -22.34
N ASN A 331 3.64 17.77 -22.88
CA ASN A 331 3.92 16.54 -22.14
C ASN A 331 5.40 16.13 -22.16
N GLU A 332 6.26 16.83 -22.90
CA GLU A 332 7.71 16.55 -22.96
C GLU A 332 8.45 17.03 -21.70
N ASN A 333 7.84 17.91 -20.90
CA ASN A 333 8.42 18.50 -19.69
C ASN A 333 7.62 18.11 -18.44
N TYR A 334 7.73 16.86 -17.99
CA TYR A 334 7.15 16.38 -16.72
C TYR A 334 8.19 15.95 -15.69
#